data_AF-A0A925HFZ9-F1
#
_entry.id   AF-A0A925HFZ9-F1
#
_cell.length_a   1.000
_cell.length_b   1.000
_cell.length_c   1.000
_cell.angle_alpha   90.00
_cell.angle_beta   90.00
_cell.angle_gamma   90.00
#
_symmetry.space_group_name_H-M   'P 1'
#
loop_
_entity.id
_entity.type
_entity.pdbx_description
1 polymer ?
#
loop_
_entity_poly.entity_id
_entity_poly.type
_entity_poly.pdbx_seq_one_letter_code
_entity_poly.pdbx_strand_id
1 'polypeptide(L)'
;MRSPAQPLPSTSASQRLVSVLQGASLSPPPMWLMRQAGRYLPEYRKVRASVGGFLELCYTPALAAEVTLQPIRRYGFDAAILFSDILVVPDALGQGVRFVEG
;
A
#
# COMPACT_ATOMS: atom_id res chain seq x y z
N MET A 1 32.13 5.49 -19.44
CA MET A 1 32.16 4.04 -19.16
C MET A 1 31.36 3.78 -17.89
N ARG A 2 30.22 3.10 -17.95
CA ARG A 2 29.47 2.68 -16.75
C ARG A 2 30.21 1.48 -16.15
N SER A 3 30.49 1.53 -14.85
CA SER A 3 31.10 0.45 -14.08
C SER A 3 30.31 -0.86 -14.26
N PRO A 4 30.94 -2.05 -14.34
CA PRO A 4 30.21 -3.30 -14.41
C PRO A 4 29.33 -3.46 -13.17
N ALA A 5 28.03 -3.64 -13.39
CA ALA A 5 27.05 -3.86 -12.34
C ALA A 5 27.50 -5.07 -11.51
N GLN A 6 27.70 -4.85 -10.20
CA GLN A 6 27.90 -5.95 -9.25
C GLN A 6 26.69 -6.90 -9.33
N PRO A 7 26.91 -8.22 -9.17
CA PRO A 7 25.79 -9.16 -9.15
C PRO A 7 24.88 -8.83 -7.97
N LEU A 8 23.63 -8.48 -8.27
CA LEU A 8 22.62 -8.24 -7.25
C LEU A 8 22.41 -9.53 -6.45
N PRO A 9 22.29 -9.45 -5.11
CA PRO A 9 21.96 -10.61 -4.29
C PRO A 9 20.66 -11.25 -4.80
N SER A 10 20.58 -12.58 -4.74
CA SER A 10 19.43 -13.37 -5.22
C SER A 10 18.12 -12.76 -4.75
N THR A 11 17.44 -12.06 -5.65
CA THR A 11 16.28 -11.22 -5.34
C THR A 11 15.12 -12.14 -4.98
N SER A 12 14.77 -12.24 -3.69
CA SER A 12 13.49 -12.82 -3.33
C SER A 12 12.38 -11.95 -3.94
N ALA A 13 11.21 -12.54 -4.23
CA ALA A 13 10.09 -11.82 -4.85
C ALA A 13 9.76 -10.47 -4.15
N SER A 14 10.03 -10.36 -2.84
CA SER A 14 9.82 -9.16 -2.03
C SER A 14 10.73 -7.96 -2.32
N GLN A 15 11.77 -8.08 -3.15
CA GLN A 15 12.76 -7.01 -3.34
C GLN A 15 12.76 -6.37 -4.74
N ARG A 16 11.81 -6.74 -5.60
CA ARG A 16 11.77 -6.28 -7.01
C ARG A 16 11.64 -4.76 -7.13
N LEU A 17 10.71 -4.13 -6.41
CA LEU A 17 10.56 -2.68 -6.41
C LEU A 17 11.83 -1.98 -5.89
N VAL A 18 12.36 -2.42 -4.75
CA VAL A 18 13.57 -1.83 -4.14
C VAL A 18 14.76 -1.91 -5.08
N SER A 19 14.95 -3.05 -5.77
CA SER A 19 16.04 -3.24 -6.72
C SER A 19 15.98 -2.23 -7.87
N VAL A 20 14.79 -2.00 -8.43
CA VAL A 20 14.61 -1.00 -9.50
C VAL A 20 14.82 0.42 -8.99
N LEU A 21 14.36 0.74 -7.77
CA LEU A 21 14.62 2.03 -7.13
C LEU A 21 16.13 2.27 -6.86
N GLN A 22 16.92 1.19 -6.73
CA GLN A 22 18.38 1.23 -6.60
C GLN A 22 19.12 1.24 -7.94
N GLY A 23 18.40 1.25 -9.07
CA GLY A 23 18.97 1.36 -10.41
C GLY A 23 19.11 0.04 -11.17
N ALA A 24 18.60 -1.08 -10.65
CA ALA A 24 18.52 -2.32 -11.41
C ALA A 24 17.52 -2.20 -12.57
N SER A 25 17.83 -2.82 -13.71
CA SER A 25 16.88 -2.98 -14.81
C SER A 25 16.28 -4.39 -14.75
N LEU A 26 14.98 -4.48 -14.49
CA LEU A 26 14.23 -5.74 -14.42
C LEU A 26 13.22 -5.83 -15.57
N SER A 27 13.02 -7.04 -16.09
CA SER A 27 11.98 -7.34 -17.08
C SER A 27 11.17 -8.58 -16.65
N PRO A 28 9.84 -8.47 -16.51
CA PRO A 28 9.05 -7.23 -16.55
C PRO A 28 9.40 -6.30 -15.37
N PRO A 29 9.16 -4.97 -15.48
CA PRO A 29 9.34 -4.06 -14.36
C PRO A 29 8.33 -4.38 -13.23
N PRO A 30 8.68 -4.07 -11.96
CA PRO A 30 7.75 -4.23 -10.85
C PRO A 30 6.57 -3.25 -10.98
N MET A 31 5.39 -3.69 -10.54
CA MET A 31 4.13 -2.96 -10.65
C MET A 31 3.40 -2.87 -9.31
N TRP A 32 2.85 -1.69 -9.05
CA TRP A 32 1.90 -1.38 -7.98
C TRP A 32 1.05 -0.19 -8.42
N LEU A 33 -0.06 0.07 -7.72
CA LEU A 33 -0.95 1.19 -8.06
C LEU A 33 -1.20 2.09 -6.85
N MET A 34 -1.25 3.40 -7.09
CA MET A 34 -1.79 4.33 -6.10
C MET A 34 -3.25 3.99 -5.82
N ARG A 35 -3.65 4.04 -4.54
CA ARG A 35 -5.00 3.67 -4.09
C ARG A 35 -5.40 2.22 -4.43
N GLN A 36 -4.43 1.30 -4.48
CA GLN A 36 -4.69 -0.12 -4.73
C GLN A 36 -5.61 -0.76 -3.69
N ALA A 37 -5.62 -0.31 -2.44
CA ALA A 37 -6.60 -0.74 -1.44
C ALA A 37 -7.76 0.26 -1.42
N GLY A 38 -8.92 -0.13 -1.94
CA GLY A 38 -10.04 0.80 -2.04
C GLY A 38 -11.36 0.21 -2.54
N ARG A 39 -12.36 1.08 -2.72
CA ARG A 39 -13.77 0.73 -2.96
C ARG A 39 -14.01 -0.20 -4.17
N TYR A 40 -13.11 -0.25 -5.13
CA TYR A 40 -13.26 -1.15 -6.29
C TYR A 40 -13.12 -2.65 -5.91
N LEU A 41 -12.57 -2.96 -4.74
CA LEU A 41 -12.49 -4.30 -4.20
C LEU A 41 -13.72 -4.63 -3.34
N PRO A 42 -14.47 -5.72 -3.64
CA PRO A 42 -15.60 -6.13 -2.80
C PRO A 42 -15.18 -6.53 -1.38
N GLU A 43 -14.02 -7.14 -1.20
CA GLU A 43 -13.43 -7.48 0.11
C GLU A 43 -13.07 -6.24 0.94
N TYR A 44 -12.62 -5.16 0.30
CA TYR A 44 -12.40 -3.87 0.97
C TYR A 44 -13.73 -3.32 1.47
N ARG A 45 -14.77 -3.34 0.64
CA ARG A 45 -16.10 -2.84 1.00
C ARG A 45 -16.68 -3.60 2.20
N LYS A 46 -16.46 -4.92 2.28
CA LYS A 46 -16.86 -5.74 3.43
C LYS A 46 -16.19 -5.30 4.73
N VAL A 47 -14.87 -5.09 4.71
CA VAL A 47 -14.13 -4.60 5.90
C VAL A 47 -14.58 -3.17 6.25
N ARG A 48 -14.70 -2.28 5.25
CA ARG A 48 -15.13 -0.89 5.45
C ARG A 48 -16.53 -0.80 6.07
N ALA A 49 -17.43 -1.72 5.73
CA ALA A 49 -18.78 -1.79 6.31
C ALA A 49 -18.80 -2.33 7.76
N SER A 50 -17.72 -2.95 8.23
CA SER A 50 -17.62 -3.48 9.61
C SER A 50 -17.15 -2.46 10.65
N VAL A 51 -16.75 -1.26 10.22
CA VAL A 51 -16.29 -0.17 11.10
C VAL A 51 -17.17 1.07 10.96
N GLY A 52 -17.33 1.82 12.04
CA GLY A 52 -18.16 3.03 12.11
C GLY A 52 -17.60 4.23 11.33
N GLY A 53 -16.30 4.25 11.02
CA GLY A 53 -15.68 5.38 10.34
C GLY A 53 -14.42 5.06 9.54
N PHE A 54 -14.05 5.95 8.61
CA PHE A 54 -12.85 5.78 7.80
C PHE A 54 -11.58 5.93 8.65
N LEU A 55 -11.57 6.90 9.56
CA LEU A 55 -10.48 7.06 10.53
C LEU A 55 -10.34 5.85 11.45
N GLU A 56 -11.45 5.25 11.87
CA GLU A 56 -11.42 4.01 12.66
C GLU A 56 -10.73 2.87 11.90
N LEU A 57 -10.97 2.75 10.59
CA LEU A 57 -10.25 1.79 9.74
C LEU A 57 -8.74 2.08 9.71
N CYS A 58 -8.34 3.35 9.57
CA CYS A 58 -6.93 3.75 9.59
C CYS A 58 -6.27 3.49 10.95
N TYR A 59 -6.99 3.72 12.05
CA TYR A 59 -6.47 3.60 13.41
C TYR A 59 -6.51 2.19 13.98
N THR A 60 -7.17 1.24 13.32
CA THR A 60 -7.21 -0.16 13.75
C THR A 60 -6.12 -0.95 13.00
N PRO A 61 -4.95 -1.25 13.61
CA PRO A 61 -3.80 -1.78 12.87
C PRO A 61 -4.09 -3.11 12.17
N ALA A 62 -4.87 -3.99 12.80
CA ALA A 62 -5.27 -5.27 12.22
C ALA A 62 -6.11 -5.09 10.94
N LEU A 63 -7.05 -4.13 10.94
CA LEU A 63 -7.91 -3.87 9.79
C LEU A 63 -7.16 -3.10 8.69
N ALA A 64 -6.34 -2.12 9.07
CA ALA A 64 -5.46 -1.41 8.14
C ALA A 64 -4.49 -2.35 7.42
N ALA A 65 -3.88 -3.29 8.15
CA ALA A 65 -3.04 -4.35 7.57
C ALA A 65 -3.86 -5.26 6.65
N GLU A 66 -5.05 -5.68 7.08
CA GLU A 66 -5.93 -6.53 6.26
C GLU A 66 -6.25 -5.88 4.91
N VAL A 67 -6.74 -4.64 4.89
CA VAL A 67 -7.07 -3.95 3.62
C VAL A 67 -5.85 -3.64 2.77
N THR A 68 -4.69 -3.40 3.39
CA THR A 68 -3.40 -3.19 2.70
C THR A 68 -2.98 -4.43 1.90
N LEU A 69 -3.25 -5.63 2.43
CA LEU A 69 -2.81 -6.89 1.83
C LEU A 69 -3.80 -7.46 0.79
N GLN A 70 -5.06 -7.01 0.77
CA GLN A 70 -6.06 -7.47 -0.21
C GLN A 70 -5.59 -7.35 -1.67
N PRO A 71 -5.02 -6.22 -2.14
CA PRO A 71 -4.58 -6.08 -3.53
C PRO A 71 -3.39 -6.96 -3.86
N ILE A 72 -2.51 -7.22 -2.87
CA ILE A 72 -1.36 -8.11 -3.01
C ILE A 72 -1.85 -9.55 -3.24
N ARG A 73 -2.81 -10.00 -2.42
CA ARG A 73 -3.39 -11.34 -2.57
C ARG A 73 -4.18 -11.50 -3.87
N ARG A 74 -4.86 -10.44 -4.34
CA ARG A 74 -5.71 -10.50 -5.53
C ARG A 74 -4.94 -10.38 -6.84
N TYR A 75 -3.92 -9.53 -6.90
CA TYR A 75 -3.24 -9.16 -8.15
C TYR A 75 -1.75 -9.45 -8.15
N GLY A 76 -1.15 -9.81 -7.02
CA GLY A 76 0.28 -10.11 -6.94
C GLY A 76 1.18 -8.90 -7.19
N PHE A 77 0.75 -7.68 -6.79
CA PHE A 77 1.59 -6.49 -6.92
C PHE A 77 2.94 -6.66 -6.21
N ASP A 78 3.98 -6.06 -6.79
CA ASP A 78 5.36 -6.14 -6.29
C ASP A 78 5.59 -5.29 -5.02
N ALA A 79 4.62 -4.46 -4.64
CA ALA A 79 4.68 -3.63 -3.44
C ALA A 79 3.30 -3.35 -2.83
N ALA A 80 3.30 -3.19 -1.52
CA ALA A 80 2.17 -2.71 -0.75
C ALA A 80 2.41 -1.26 -0.32
N ILE A 81 1.36 -0.44 -0.40
CA ILE A 81 1.31 0.87 0.25
C ILE A 81 0.38 0.78 1.45
N LEU A 82 0.87 1.19 2.62
CA LEU A 82 0.10 1.19 3.87
C LEU A 82 -1.22 1.94 3.68
N PHE A 83 -2.32 1.30 4.05
CA PHE A 83 -3.61 1.95 4.11
C PHE A 83 -3.64 2.93 5.29
N SER A 84 -3.70 4.21 4.95
CA SER A 84 -3.82 5.33 5.87
C SER A 84 -4.36 6.54 5.11
N ASP A 85 -4.57 7.65 5.80
CA ASP A 85 -4.92 8.93 5.20
C ASP A 85 -3.87 9.99 5.51
N ILE A 86 -3.65 10.91 4.57
CA ILE A 86 -2.71 12.02 4.74
C ILE A 86 -3.17 13.00 5.84
N LEU A 87 -4.47 13.04 6.15
CA LEU A 87 -5.06 13.89 7.17
C LEU A 87 -4.96 13.33 8.59
N VAL A 88 -4.41 12.12 8.77
CA VAL A 88 -4.13 11.55 10.10
C VAL A 88 -3.20 12.45 10.93
N VAL A 89 -2.23 13.11 10.28
CA VAL A 89 -1.32 14.03 10.99
C VAL A 89 -2.06 15.28 11.51
N PRO A 90 -2.82 16.03 10.69
CA PRO A 90 -3.71 17.08 11.17
C PRO A 90 -4.66 16.65 12.31
N ASP A 91 -5.29 15.47 12.20
CA ASP A 91 -6.17 14.93 13.23
C ASP A 91 -5.42 14.73 14.56
N ALA A 92 -4.23 14.14 14.51
CA ALA A 92 -3.35 13.99 15.67
C ALA A 92 -2.86 15.32 16.26
N LEU A 93 -2.83 16.40 15.47
CA LEU A 93 -2.53 17.76 15.92
C LEU A 93 -3.76 18.52 16.42
N GLY A 94 -4.89 17.83 16.64
CA GLY A 94 -6.12 18.40 17.20
C GLY A 94 -6.95 19.20 16.19
N GLN A 95 -6.69 19.08 14.88
CA GLN A 95 -7.57 19.63 13.88
C GLN A 95 -8.83 18.77 13.76
N GLY A 96 -10.01 19.38 13.71
CA GLY A 96 -11.30 18.67 13.66
C GLY A 96 -11.56 17.98 12.32
N VAL A 97 -10.83 16.92 12.01
CA VAL A 97 -10.95 16.16 10.78
C VAL A 97 -12.17 15.25 10.82
N ARG A 98 -12.99 15.27 9.76
CA ARG A 98 -14.14 14.38 9.60
C ARG A 98 -14.22 13.88 8.17
N PHE A 99 -14.51 12.59 8.02
CA PHE A 99 -14.77 11.97 6.72
C PHE A 99 -16.27 11.74 6.59
N VAL A 100 -16.89 12.50 5.70
CA VAL A 100 -18.31 12.37 5.37
C VAL A 100 -18.45 11.43 4.18
N GLU A 101 -19.38 10.47 4.25
CA GLU A 101 -19.68 9.60 3.10
C GLU A 101 -20.27 10.41 1.94
N GLY A 102 -19.83 10.04 0.73
CA GLY A 102 -20.31 10.59 -0.54
C GLY A 102 -20.19 9.57 -1.66
#